data_AF-A0A2V8ACJ7-F1
#
_entry.id   AF-A0A2V8ACJ7-F1
#
_cell.length_a   1.000
_cell.length_b   1.000
_cell.length_c   1.000
_cell.angle_alpha   90.00
_cell.angle_beta   90.00
_cell.angle_gamma   90.00
#
_symmetry.space_group_name_H-M   'P 1'
#
loop_
_entity.id
_entity.type
_entity.pdbx_description
1 polymer ?
#
loop_
_entity_poly.entity_id
_entity_poly.type
_entity_poly.pdbx_seq_one_letter_code
_entity_poly.pdbx_strand_id
1 'polypeptide(L)'
;MDRLRPRVSVLLAASLTTLIPLFAGCSGAAEQPILNQFFTASRLRDNTTLDGFSMVALDPQKQGTVTSFSITNVSAEQRKPLTLRSLAKAHDDAKAEDTALNTRRETFQQANDEAVQRVVKAGRTAKLKGGDADVQASWFKMLDEGIELSRKVADARRKLATESAMVKMSVADPRNPIDVAKYDGELVSKEVTVNATLRQPNGETSPHTYMITMQRALLKGEKGDIIGRWVITSLKDAAAPAGTKTS
;
A
#
# COMPACT_ATOMS: atom_id res chain seq x y z
N MET A 1 15.07 -3.38 -91.75
CA MET A 1 13.77 -2.74 -91.47
C MET A 1 13.39 -3.16 -90.06
N ASP A 2 13.74 -2.34 -89.07
CA ASP A 2 12.77 -1.51 -88.29
C ASP A 2 12.17 -2.33 -87.12
N ARG A 3 12.26 -2.01 -85.81
CA ARG A 3 12.57 -0.79 -85.05
C ARG A 3 12.97 -1.14 -83.59
N LEU A 4 13.61 -0.18 -82.92
CA LEU A 4 13.99 -0.14 -81.50
C LEU A 4 12.82 -0.02 -80.50
N ARG A 5 12.97 -0.73 -79.34
CA ARG A 5 12.72 -0.34 -77.91
C ARG A 5 11.26 -0.03 -77.43
N PRO A 6 11.01 0.11 -76.09
CA PRO A 6 11.34 -0.76 -74.94
C PRO A 6 10.15 -0.86 -73.92
N ARG A 7 10.40 -1.43 -72.71
CA ARG A 7 9.74 -1.21 -71.37
C ARG A 7 9.11 -2.47 -70.79
N VAL A 8 9.11 -2.77 -69.49
CA VAL A 8 9.72 -2.26 -68.26
C VAL A 8 9.51 -3.41 -67.26
N SER A 9 10.57 -3.86 -66.58
CA SER A 9 10.48 -4.88 -65.52
C SER A 9 9.85 -4.26 -64.27
N VAL A 10 8.80 -4.87 -63.73
CA VAL A 10 8.28 -4.54 -62.40
C VAL A 10 8.51 -5.75 -61.49
N LEU A 11 9.63 -5.70 -60.78
CA LEU A 11 9.89 -6.48 -59.56
C LEU A 11 9.15 -5.77 -58.42
N LEU A 12 8.11 -6.40 -57.85
CA LEU A 12 7.55 -5.94 -56.58
C LEU A 12 8.21 -6.73 -55.45
N ALA A 13 9.06 -6.03 -54.72
CA ALA A 13 9.84 -6.54 -53.59
C ALA A 13 8.93 -6.81 -52.38
N ALA A 14 9.11 -7.98 -51.77
CA ALA A 14 8.56 -8.33 -50.47
C ALA A 14 9.31 -7.55 -49.37
N SER A 15 8.64 -6.56 -48.77
CA SER A 15 9.13 -5.81 -47.62
C SER A 15 8.98 -6.65 -46.35
N LEU A 16 10.08 -7.28 -45.94
CA LEU A 16 10.25 -7.96 -44.67
C LEU A 16 10.35 -6.92 -43.54
N THR A 17 9.23 -6.62 -42.89
CA THR A 17 9.20 -5.84 -41.65
C THR A 17 9.83 -6.65 -40.52
N THR A 18 11.13 -6.44 -40.31
CA THR A 18 11.87 -6.91 -39.15
C THR A 18 11.34 -6.20 -37.90
N LEU A 19 10.57 -6.95 -37.11
CA LEU A 19 10.18 -6.56 -35.76
C LEU A 19 11.44 -6.58 -34.88
N ILE A 20 11.99 -5.40 -34.58
CA ILE A 20 13.12 -5.25 -33.65
C ILE A 20 12.57 -5.37 -32.23
N PRO A 21 12.91 -6.42 -31.45
CA PRO A 21 12.60 -6.42 -30.03
C PRO A 21 13.43 -5.32 -29.37
N LEU A 22 12.74 -4.31 -28.83
CA LEU A 22 13.32 -3.36 -27.89
C LEU A 22 13.75 -4.15 -26.65
N PHE A 23 15.03 -4.54 -26.60
CA PHE A 23 15.66 -4.92 -25.34
C PHE A 23 15.62 -3.67 -24.45
N ALA A 24 14.70 -3.68 -23.48
CA ALA A 24 14.70 -2.76 -22.37
C ALA A 24 16.13 -2.73 -21.80
N GLY A 25 16.74 -1.54 -21.84
CA GLY A 25 18.13 -1.33 -21.45
C GLY A 25 18.39 -1.77 -20.02
N CYS A 26 19.67 -1.98 -19.69
CA CYS A 26 20.24 -2.33 -18.39
C CYS A 26 19.48 -1.71 -17.19
N SER A 27 18.36 -2.33 -16.81
CA SER A 27 17.45 -1.85 -15.78
C SER A 27 17.90 -2.28 -14.40
N GLY A 28 19.15 -2.75 -14.24
CA GLY A 28 19.72 -3.07 -12.92
C GLY A 28 20.42 -1.88 -12.28
N ALA A 29 20.86 -0.89 -13.06
CA ALA A 29 21.74 0.16 -12.54
C ALA A 29 21.05 1.09 -11.51
N ALA A 30 19.74 1.36 -11.65
CA ALA A 30 19.02 2.26 -10.75
C ALA A 30 18.64 1.58 -9.43
N GLU A 31 18.45 0.27 -9.43
CA GLU A 31 18.01 -0.56 -8.30
C GLU A 31 19.20 -1.14 -7.52
N GLN A 32 20.38 -1.23 -8.16
CA GLN A 32 21.59 -1.76 -7.53
C GLN A 32 21.91 -1.08 -6.19
N PRO A 33 21.87 0.26 -6.03
CA PRO A 33 22.25 0.91 -4.78
C PRO A 33 21.33 0.53 -3.61
N ILE A 34 20.02 0.52 -3.82
CA ILE A 34 19.05 0.18 -2.76
C ILE A 34 19.11 -1.30 -2.39
N LEU A 35 19.32 -2.19 -3.37
CA LEU A 35 19.49 -3.62 -3.10
C LEU A 35 20.83 -3.92 -2.40
N ASN A 36 21.91 -3.22 -2.77
CA ASN A 36 23.18 -3.30 -2.04
C ASN A 36 23.00 -2.86 -0.59
N GLN A 37 22.31 -1.74 -0.35
CA GLN A 37 22.02 -1.24 0.99
C GLN A 37 21.18 -2.26 1.78
N PHE A 38 20.15 -2.84 1.16
CA PHE A 38 19.29 -3.84 1.77
C PHE A 38 20.05 -5.09 2.22
N PHE A 39 20.83 -5.71 1.33
CA PHE A 39 21.56 -6.94 1.67
C PHE A 39 22.69 -6.66 2.66
N THR A 40 23.33 -5.49 2.58
CA THR A 40 24.36 -5.07 3.55
C THR A 40 23.76 -4.87 4.94
N ALA A 41 22.67 -4.11 5.04
CA ALA A 41 21.99 -3.86 6.31
C ALA A 41 21.42 -5.16 6.90
N SER A 42 20.84 -6.04 6.08
CA SER A 42 20.37 -7.37 6.50
C SER A 42 21.52 -8.22 7.07
N ARG A 43 22.65 -8.28 6.37
CA ARG A 43 23.86 -9.00 6.83
C ARG A 43 24.35 -8.49 8.19
N LEU A 44 24.34 -7.17 8.39
CA LEU A 44 24.77 -6.54 9.64
C LEU A 44 23.68 -6.52 10.72
N ARG A 45 22.47 -6.97 10.39
CA ARG A 45 21.27 -6.85 11.23
C ARG A 45 21.01 -5.41 11.68
N ASP A 46 21.32 -4.45 10.80
CA ASP A 46 21.08 -3.03 11.03
C ASP A 46 19.61 -2.69 10.77
N ASN A 47 18.78 -2.97 11.77
CA ASN A 47 17.34 -2.71 11.71
C ASN A 47 17.03 -1.21 11.60
N THR A 48 17.85 -0.33 12.18
CA THR A 48 17.67 1.12 12.07
C THR A 48 17.73 1.58 10.63
N THR A 49 18.71 1.06 9.87
CA THR A 49 18.80 1.35 8.43
C THR A 49 17.65 0.70 7.65
N LEU A 50 17.30 -0.56 7.96
CA LEU A 50 16.21 -1.27 7.28
C LEU A 50 14.84 -0.60 7.47
N ASP A 51 14.51 -0.17 8.70
CA ASP A 51 13.24 0.49 9.03
C ASP A 51 13.00 1.76 8.20
N GLY A 52 14.06 2.37 7.65
CA GLY A 52 13.97 3.54 6.80
C GLY A 52 13.51 3.26 5.36
N PHE A 53 13.57 2.02 4.87
CA PHE A 53 13.24 1.69 3.47
C PHE A 53 12.83 0.23 3.20
N SER A 54 12.63 -0.61 4.22
CA SER A 54 12.27 -2.01 4.05
C SER A 54 11.28 -2.48 5.11
N MET A 55 10.26 -3.22 4.68
CA MET A 55 9.31 -3.93 5.58
C MET A 55 9.76 -5.35 5.91
N VAL A 56 10.78 -5.83 5.22
CA VAL A 56 11.30 -7.19 5.35
C VAL A 56 12.79 -7.11 5.66
N ALA A 57 13.33 -8.20 6.19
CA ALA A 57 14.76 -8.36 6.40
C ALA A 57 15.14 -9.80 6.06
N LEU A 58 16.37 -10.00 5.58
CA LEU A 58 16.96 -11.33 5.46
C LEU A 58 17.74 -11.63 6.75
N ASP A 59 17.32 -12.62 7.52
CA ASP A 59 17.99 -12.97 8.78
C ASP A 59 19.23 -13.85 8.49
N PRO A 60 20.46 -13.36 8.74
CA PRO A 60 21.67 -14.10 8.42
C PRO A 60 21.81 -15.41 9.22
N GLN A 61 21.20 -15.53 10.40
CA GLN A 61 21.29 -16.73 11.23
C GLN A 61 20.29 -17.82 10.81
N LYS A 62 19.16 -17.43 10.21
CA LYS A 62 18.10 -18.37 9.80
C LYS A 62 18.11 -18.67 8.31
N GLN A 63 18.35 -17.64 7.51
CA GLN A 63 18.23 -17.67 6.06
C GLN A 63 19.60 -17.58 5.38
N GLY A 64 20.66 -17.19 6.09
CA GLY A 64 21.99 -17.01 5.53
C GLY A 64 22.22 -15.60 4.97
N THR A 65 23.42 -15.39 4.44
CA THR A 65 23.90 -14.07 4.00
C THR A 65 24.10 -14.03 2.49
N VAL A 66 23.47 -13.08 1.81
CA VAL A 66 23.78 -12.81 0.40
C VAL A 66 25.18 -12.20 0.30
N THR A 67 26.08 -12.88 -0.42
CA THR A 67 27.48 -12.47 -0.58
C THR A 67 27.71 -11.66 -1.84
N SER A 68 26.93 -11.94 -2.88
CA SER A 68 26.94 -11.27 -4.17
C SER A 68 25.58 -11.47 -4.83
N PHE A 69 25.17 -10.54 -5.68
CA PHE A 69 23.97 -10.71 -6.51
C PHE A 69 24.11 -9.98 -7.83
N SER A 70 23.27 -10.38 -8.78
CA SER A 70 23.08 -9.72 -10.07
C SER A 70 21.59 -9.53 -10.30
N ILE A 71 21.19 -8.37 -10.82
CA ILE A 71 19.81 -8.11 -11.21
C ILE A 71 19.60 -8.71 -12.59
N THR A 72 18.63 -9.59 -12.73
CA THR A 72 18.34 -10.31 -13.97
C THR A 72 17.10 -9.78 -14.68
N ASN A 73 16.15 -9.20 -13.93
CA ASN A 73 14.95 -8.62 -14.50
C ASN A 73 14.40 -7.50 -13.60
N VAL A 74 13.81 -6.49 -14.23
CA VAL A 74 12.97 -5.48 -13.56
C VAL A 74 11.66 -5.37 -14.32
N SER A 75 10.55 -5.61 -13.63
CA SER A 75 9.23 -5.53 -14.23
C SER A 75 8.89 -4.09 -14.62
N ALA A 76 7.96 -3.92 -15.56
CA ALA A 76 7.32 -2.63 -15.78
C ALA A 76 6.67 -2.11 -14.49
N GLU A 77 6.75 -0.80 -14.26
CA GLU A 77 6.10 -0.14 -13.14
C GLU A 77 4.56 -0.26 -13.25
N GLN A 78 3.93 -0.76 -12.20
CA GLN A 78 2.49 -0.78 -12.02
C GLN A 78 2.07 0.41 -11.17
N ARG A 79 0.96 1.06 -11.53
CA ARG A 79 0.47 2.27 -10.86
C ARG A 79 -0.91 2.02 -10.29
N LYS A 80 -1.08 2.26 -9.00
CA LYS A 80 -2.37 2.22 -8.30
C LYS A 80 -2.71 3.62 -7.79
N PRO A 81 -3.87 4.20 -8.14
CA PRO A 81 -4.30 5.47 -7.56
C PRO A 81 -4.39 5.42 -6.03
N LEU A 82 -3.96 6.51 -5.39
CA LEU A 82 -4.10 6.78 -3.96
C LEU A 82 -5.16 7.85 -3.76
N THR A 83 -6.12 7.58 -2.86
CA THR A 83 -7.26 8.46 -2.59
C THR A 83 -7.25 8.96 -1.14
N LEU A 84 -6.07 9.27 -0.61
CA LEU A 84 -5.88 9.56 0.81
C LEU A 84 -6.69 10.76 1.27
N ARG A 85 -6.87 11.79 0.44
CA ARG A 85 -7.68 12.95 0.78
C ARG A 85 -9.15 12.57 0.95
N SER A 86 -9.67 11.75 0.05
CA SER A 86 -11.05 11.24 0.15
C SER A 86 -11.23 10.35 1.37
N LEU A 87 -10.26 9.50 1.69
CA LEU A 87 -10.29 8.62 2.86
C LEU A 87 -10.20 9.43 4.17
N ALA A 88 -9.37 10.47 4.21
CA ALA A 88 -9.26 11.38 5.33
C ALA A 88 -10.57 12.13 5.56
N LYS A 89 -11.15 12.70 4.50
CA LYS A 89 -12.47 13.33 4.57
C LYS A 89 -13.54 12.37 5.08
N ALA A 90 -13.59 11.13 4.59
CA ALA A 90 -14.57 10.14 5.05
C ALA A 90 -14.42 9.81 6.54
N HIS A 91 -13.19 9.76 7.05
CA HIS A 91 -12.93 9.57 8.47
C HIS A 91 -13.36 10.79 9.31
N ASP A 92 -13.05 11.99 8.85
CA ASP A 92 -13.40 13.23 9.55
C ASP A 92 -14.92 13.47 9.55
N ASP A 93 -15.60 13.24 8.43
CA ASP A 93 -17.05 13.31 8.32
C ASP A 93 -17.73 12.29 9.24
N ALA A 94 -17.24 11.03 9.29
CA ALA A 94 -17.78 10.02 10.21
C ALA A 94 -17.59 10.41 11.69
N LYS A 95 -16.46 11.02 12.03
CA LYS A 95 -16.20 11.51 13.39
C LYS A 95 -17.11 12.70 13.75
N ALA A 96 -17.37 13.59 12.79
CA ALA A 96 -18.29 14.70 12.97
C ALA A 96 -19.73 14.22 13.18
N GLU A 97 -20.18 13.21 12.41
CA GLU A 97 -21.49 12.57 12.60
C GLU A 97 -21.60 11.92 13.99
N ASP A 98 -20.58 11.16 14.42
CA ASP A 98 -20.57 10.55 15.77
C ASP A 98 -20.63 11.62 16.88
N THR A 99 -19.87 12.70 16.73
CA THR A 99 -19.90 13.84 17.67
C THR A 99 -21.29 14.47 17.72
N ALA A 100 -21.91 14.73 16.56
CA ALA A 100 -23.24 15.31 16.49
C ALA A 100 -24.32 14.41 17.12
N LEU A 101 -24.23 13.09 16.90
CA LEU A 101 -25.12 12.12 17.55
C LEU A 101 -24.94 12.12 19.07
N ASN A 102 -23.69 12.14 19.55
CA ASN A 102 -23.40 12.17 20.98
C ASN A 102 -23.97 13.44 21.64
N THR A 103 -23.81 14.62 21.02
CA THR A 103 -24.43 15.87 21.49
C THR A 103 -25.95 15.77 21.49
N ARG A 104 -26.56 15.27 20.40
CA ARG A 104 -28.02 15.08 20.32
C ARG A 104 -28.53 14.16 21.42
N ARG A 105 -27.83 13.05 21.68
CA ARG A 105 -28.19 12.07 22.71
C ARG A 105 -28.09 12.69 24.10
N GLU A 106 -27.05 13.48 24.37
CA GLU A 106 -26.89 14.20 25.64
C GLU A 106 -28.03 15.21 25.85
N THR A 107 -28.32 16.04 24.85
CA THR A 107 -29.45 16.99 24.93
C THR A 107 -30.79 16.27 25.15
N PHE A 108 -31.01 15.17 24.43
CA PHE A 108 -32.21 14.35 24.60
C PHE A 108 -32.30 13.75 26.01
N GLN A 109 -31.19 13.23 26.54
CA GLN A 109 -31.12 12.67 27.89
C GLN A 109 -31.42 13.74 28.93
N GLN A 110 -30.78 14.92 28.83
CA GLN A 110 -31.02 16.03 29.76
C GLN A 110 -32.49 16.49 29.75
N ALA A 111 -33.11 16.56 28.58
CA ALA A 111 -34.52 16.94 28.44
C ALA A 111 -35.50 15.86 28.93
N ASN A 112 -35.08 14.60 29.06
CA ASN A 112 -35.93 13.45 29.38
C ASN A 112 -35.38 12.59 30.53
N ASP A 113 -34.58 13.14 31.44
CA ASP A 113 -33.73 12.37 32.37
C ASP A 113 -34.50 11.26 33.13
N GLU A 114 -35.59 11.61 33.80
CA GLU A 114 -36.40 10.64 34.54
C GLU A 114 -37.02 9.56 33.63
N ALA A 115 -37.49 9.95 32.44
CA ALA A 115 -38.07 9.03 31.48
C ALA A 115 -37.01 8.08 30.91
N VAL A 116 -35.81 8.59 30.60
CA VAL A 116 -34.67 7.78 30.16
C VAL A 116 -34.25 6.80 31.25
N GLN A 117 -34.20 7.20 32.52
CA GLN A 117 -33.91 6.28 33.63
C GLN A 117 -34.95 5.16 33.73
N ARG A 118 -36.25 5.47 33.62
CA ARG A 118 -37.32 4.47 33.59
C ARG A 118 -37.18 3.52 32.39
N VAL A 119 -36.93 4.06 31.21
CA VAL A 119 -36.72 3.32 29.95
C VAL A 119 -35.52 2.38 30.04
N VAL A 120 -34.40 2.85 30.57
CA VAL A 120 -33.18 2.04 30.74
C VAL A 120 -33.42 0.90 31.72
N LYS A 121 -34.10 1.19 32.85
CA LYS A 121 -34.46 0.16 33.85
C LYS A 121 -35.44 -0.87 33.29
N ALA A 122 -36.42 -0.44 32.49
CA ALA A 122 -37.39 -1.33 31.86
C ALA A 122 -36.78 -2.16 30.73
N GLY A 123 -35.80 -1.61 30.02
CA GLY A 123 -35.10 -2.25 28.91
C GLY A 123 -35.83 -2.11 27.56
N ARG A 124 -35.15 -2.53 26.49
CA ARG A 124 -35.61 -2.33 25.09
C ARG A 124 -36.91 -3.04 24.74
N THR A 125 -37.17 -4.20 25.33
CA THR A 125 -38.31 -5.07 24.98
C THR A 125 -39.54 -4.85 25.85
N ALA A 126 -39.44 -4.00 26.89
CA ALA A 126 -40.57 -3.70 27.75
C ALA A 126 -41.65 -2.93 27.00
N LYS A 127 -42.92 -3.25 27.29
CA LYS A 127 -44.07 -2.52 26.74
C LYS A 127 -44.39 -1.32 27.61
N LEU A 128 -43.82 -0.17 27.28
CA LEU A 128 -44.17 1.11 27.90
C LEU A 128 -45.35 1.76 27.16
N LYS A 129 -46.00 2.75 27.79
CA LYS A 129 -47.16 3.47 27.24
C LYS A 129 -46.94 4.98 27.34
N GLY A 130 -47.63 5.74 26.50
CA GLY A 130 -47.54 7.20 26.49
C GLY A 130 -46.13 7.70 26.17
N GLY A 131 -45.74 8.85 26.73
CA GLY A 131 -44.45 9.48 26.45
C GLY A 131 -43.23 8.60 26.75
N ASP A 132 -43.32 7.66 27.70
CA ASP A 132 -42.23 6.71 27.98
C ASP A 132 -41.98 5.74 26.80
N ALA A 133 -43.00 5.43 25.99
CA ALA A 133 -42.82 4.61 24.79
C ALA A 133 -42.08 5.37 23.67
N ASP A 134 -42.37 6.67 23.50
CA ASP A 134 -41.69 7.51 22.52
C ASP A 134 -40.23 7.77 22.92
N VAL A 135 -39.99 7.95 24.22
CA VAL A 135 -38.64 8.07 24.79
C VAL A 135 -37.87 6.75 24.60
N GLN A 136 -38.51 5.61 24.84
CA GLN A 136 -37.91 4.29 24.59
C GLN A 136 -37.48 4.12 23.13
N ALA A 137 -38.37 4.41 22.19
CA ALA A 137 -38.07 4.29 20.77
C ALA A 137 -36.91 5.22 20.35
N SER A 138 -36.94 6.48 20.78
CA SER A 138 -35.91 7.47 20.43
C SER A 138 -34.56 7.15 21.06
N TRP A 139 -34.54 6.78 22.34
CA TRP A 139 -33.31 6.42 23.07
C TRP A 139 -32.61 5.24 22.42
N PHE A 140 -33.33 4.13 22.21
CA PHE A 140 -32.74 2.93 21.64
C PHE A 140 -32.37 3.07 20.17
N LYS A 141 -33.09 3.92 19.40
CA LYS A 141 -32.68 4.29 18.03
C LYS A 141 -31.34 5.02 18.02
N MET A 142 -31.14 6.01 18.90
CA MET A 142 -29.86 6.72 18.99
C MET A 142 -28.72 5.81 19.47
N LEU A 143 -29.01 4.78 20.28
CA LEU A 143 -28.02 3.77 20.65
C LEU A 143 -27.61 2.91 19.45
N ASP A 144 -28.57 2.46 18.64
CA ASP A 144 -28.29 1.70 17.42
C ASP A 144 -27.52 2.54 16.40
N GLU A 145 -27.94 3.80 16.17
CA GLU A 145 -27.21 4.77 15.34
C GLU A 145 -25.76 4.96 15.83
N GLY A 146 -25.55 5.01 17.15
CA GLY A 146 -24.21 5.15 17.74
C GLY A 146 -23.32 3.93 17.50
N ILE A 147 -23.88 2.73 17.54
CA ILE A 147 -23.14 1.49 17.21
C ILE A 147 -22.70 1.53 15.74
N GLU A 148 -23.59 1.90 14.83
CA GLU A 148 -23.26 1.97 13.40
C GLU A 148 -22.25 3.08 13.09
N LEU A 149 -22.39 4.26 13.69
CA LEU A 149 -21.42 5.35 13.52
C LEU A 149 -20.04 4.98 14.09
N SER A 150 -19.98 4.33 15.25
CA SER A 150 -18.72 3.84 15.82
C SER A 150 -18.00 2.87 14.87
N ARG A 151 -18.75 1.93 14.26
CA ARG A 151 -18.21 1.04 13.22
C ARG A 151 -17.73 1.81 11.99
N LYS A 152 -18.53 2.78 11.51
CA LYS A 152 -18.18 3.65 10.37
C LYS A 152 -16.88 4.41 10.62
N VAL A 153 -16.70 4.99 11.81
CA VAL A 153 -15.45 5.68 12.21
C VAL A 153 -14.28 4.71 12.23
N ALA A 154 -14.44 3.54 12.84
CA ALA A 154 -13.38 2.53 12.91
C ALA A 154 -12.95 2.03 11.53
N ASP A 155 -13.91 1.78 10.63
CA ASP A 155 -13.65 1.32 9.27
C ASP A 155 -12.98 2.40 8.42
N ALA A 156 -13.45 3.64 8.49
CA ALA A 156 -12.84 4.77 7.78
C ALA A 156 -11.39 4.99 8.24
N ARG A 157 -11.16 4.96 9.57
CA ARG A 157 -9.81 5.03 10.15
C ARG A 157 -8.92 3.89 9.66
N ARG A 158 -9.43 2.65 9.65
CA ARG A 158 -8.68 1.47 9.20
C ARG A 158 -8.27 1.62 7.74
N LYS A 159 -9.21 1.99 6.86
CA LYS A 159 -8.94 2.18 5.42
C LYS A 159 -7.85 3.24 5.20
N LEU A 160 -7.98 4.40 5.85
CA LEU A 160 -6.96 5.46 5.79
C LEU A 160 -5.60 4.98 6.31
N ALA A 161 -5.57 4.25 7.43
CA ALA A 161 -4.34 3.73 8.01
C ALA A 161 -3.65 2.72 7.07
N THR A 162 -4.41 1.79 6.49
CA THR A 162 -3.88 0.79 5.55
C THR A 162 -3.29 1.44 4.31
N GLU A 163 -3.99 2.38 3.68
CA GLU A 163 -3.51 3.01 2.45
C GLU A 163 -2.35 3.98 2.72
N SER A 164 -2.36 4.67 3.86
CA SER A 164 -1.30 5.63 4.22
C SER A 164 -0.03 4.99 4.77
N ALA A 165 -0.06 3.75 5.26
CA ALA A 165 1.11 3.11 5.89
C ALA A 165 2.34 3.07 4.96
N MET A 166 2.15 2.54 3.75
CA MET A 166 3.22 2.48 2.74
C MET A 166 3.65 3.87 2.26
N VAL A 167 2.69 4.78 2.13
CA VAL A 167 2.94 6.16 1.69
C VAL A 167 3.84 6.88 2.69
N LYS A 168 3.53 6.80 3.99
CA LYS A 168 4.30 7.41 5.07
C LYS A 168 5.75 6.97 5.06
N MET A 169 6.02 5.68 4.88
CA MET A 169 7.39 5.17 4.83
C MET A 169 8.13 5.63 3.57
N SER A 170 7.45 5.66 2.42
CA SER A 170 8.05 6.10 1.16
C SER A 170 8.41 7.60 1.17
N VAL A 171 7.60 8.45 1.80
CA VAL A 171 7.83 9.90 1.86
C VAL A 171 8.41 10.38 3.18
N ALA A 172 8.81 9.47 4.09
CA ALA A 172 9.33 9.83 5.39
C ALA A 172 10.58 10.72 5.23
N ASP A 173 10.52 11.95 5.72
CA ASP A 173 11.66 12.85 5.86
C ASP A 173 11.57 13.53 7.23
N PRO A 174 12.44 13.17 8.19
CA PRO A 174 12.44 13.80 9.52
C PRO A 174 12.69 15.31 9.48
N ARG A 175 13.34 15.82 8.42
CA ARG A 175 13.64 17.25 8.28
C ARG A 175 12.43 18.03 7.76
N ASN A 176 11.57 17.37 6.98
CA ASN A 176 10.40 17.98 6.34
C ASN A 176 9.18 17.05 6.46
N PRO A 177 8.64 16.84 7.67
CA PRO A 177 7.49 15.96 7.84
C PRO A 177 6.27 16.52 7.11
N ILE A 178 5.55 15.66 6.39
CA ILE A 178 4.32 16.01 5.68
C ILE A 178 3.13 15.25 6.25
N ASP A 179 1.96 15.88 6.20
CA ASP A 179 0.69 15.20 6.44
C ASP A 179 0.18 14.58 5.13
N VAL A 180 0.44 13.28 4.96
CA VAL A 180 0.07 12.52 3.76
C VAL A 180 -1.43 12.49 3.49
N ALA A 181 -2.28 12.73 4.50
CA ALA A 181 -3.73 12.74 4.36
C ALA A 181 -4.24 13.90 3.47
N LYS A 182 -3.40 14.90 3.21
CA LYS A 182 -3.73 16.07 2.38
C LYS A 182 -3.47 15.87 0.88
N TYR A 183 -2.83 14.76 0.51
CA TYR A 183 -2.36 14.51 -0.84
C TYR A 183 -3.12 13.36 -1.49
N ASP A 184 -3.36 13.49 -2.79
CA ASP A 184 -3.69 12.35 -3.64
C ASP A 184 -2.43 11.95 -4.42
N GLY A 185 -2.46 10.81 -5.09
CA GLY A 185 -1.27 10.36 -5.80
C GLY A 185 -1.39 8.98 -6.40
N GLU A 186 -0.24 8.34 -6.56
CA GLU A 186 -0.12 6.98 -7.04
C GLU A 186 0.86 6.20 -6.18
N LEU A 187 0.51 4.95 -5.87
CA LEU A 187 1.46 3.96 -5.42
C LEU A 187 2.01 3.27 -6.65
N VAL A 188 3.31 3.42 -6.85
CA VAL A 188 4.04 2.76 -7.93
C VAL A 188 4.69 1.51 -7.36
N SER A 189 4.53 0.39 -8.03
CA SER A 189 5.13 -0.89 -7.65
C SER A 189 5.87 -1.51 -8.82
N LYS A 190 6.96 -2.20 -8.53
CA LYS A 190 7.66 -3.06 -9.49
C LYS A 190 8.26 -4.25 -8.78
N GLU A 191 8.57 -5.27 -9.55
CA GLU A 191 9.27 -6.46 -9.10
C GLU A 191 10.68 -6.49 -9.68
N VAL A 192 11.66 -6.81 -8.86
CA VAL A 192 13.05 -6.97 -9.24
C VAL A 192 13.47 -8.41 -8.98
N THR A 193 13.90 -9.11 -10.02
CA THR A 193 14.45 -10.46 -9.92
C THR A 193 15.96 -10.37 -9.79
N VAL A 194 16.51 -11.02 -8.78
CA VAL A 194 17.97 -11.10 -8.57
C VAL A 194 18.42 -12.54 -8.44
N ASN A 195 19.55 -12.86 -9.06
CA ASN A 195 20.30 -14.08 -8.78
C ASN A 195 21.39 -13.75 -7.77
N ALA A 196 21.38 -14.43 -6.63
CA ALA A 196 22.24 -14.18 -5.49
C ALA A 196 23.01 -15.44 -5.07
N THR A 197 24.23 -15.26 -4.60
CA THR A 197 24.98 -16.30 -3.89
C THR A 197 24.68 -16.17 -2.41
N LEU A 198 24.06 -17.19 -1.83
CA LEU A 198 23.69 -17.24 -0.42
C LEU A 198 24.69 -18.11 0.33
N ARG A 199 25.28 -17.57 1.39
CA ARG A 199 26.10 -18.33 2.34
C ARG A 199 25.27 -18.67 3.56
N GLN A 200 25.01 -19.95 3.77
CA GLN A 200 24.28 -20.47 4.92
C GLN A 200 25.11 -20.37 6.21
N PRO A 201 24.47 -20.46 7.39
CA PRO A 201 25.16 -20.44 8.68
C PRO A 201 26.20 -21.56 8.86
N ASN A 202 26.02 -22.70 8.18
CA ASN A 202 26.98 -23.81 8.14
C ASN A 202 28.22 -23.53 7.27
N GLY A 203 28.28 -22.38 6.59
CA GLY A 203 29.36 -21.97 5.70
C GLY A 203 29.19 -22.39 4.23
N GLU A 204 28.20 -23.23 3.92
CA GLU A 204 27.89 -23.65 2.55
C GLU A 204 27.35 -22.49 1.72
N THR A 205 27.68 -22.48 0.42
CA THR A 205 27.19 -21.47 -0.51
C THR A 205 26.33 -22.08 -1.61
N SER A 206 25.15 -21.53 -1.82
CA SER A 206 24.20 -21.95 -2.84
C SER A 206 23.69 -20.77 -3.68
N PRO A 207 23.37 -20.97 -4.97
CA PRO A 207 22.68 -19.97 -5.77
C PRO A 207 21.20 -19.90 -5.39
N HIS A 208 20.66 -18.68 -5.28
CA HIS A 208 19.24 -18.41 -5.01
C HIS A 208 18.71 -17.34 -5.96
N THR A 209 17.45 -17.45 -6.33
CA THR A 209 16.75 -16.43 -7.12
C THR A 209 15.71 -15.76 -6.26
N TYR A 210 15.88 -14.46 -6.00
CA TYR A 210 14.92 -13.68 -5.23
C TYR A 210 14.04 -12.82 -6.13
N MET A 211 12.74 -12.78 -5.82
CA MET A 211 11.77 -11.84 -6.35
C MET A 211 11.47 -10.79 -5.29
N ILE A 212 11.86 -9.54 -5.56
CA ILE A 212 11.80 -8.43 -4.62
C ILE A 212 10.72 -7.46 -5.08
N THR A 213 9.69 -7.24 -4.25
CA THR A 213 8.68 -6.23 -4.55
C THR A 213 9.09 -4.90 -3.96
N MET A 214 9.23 -3.90 -4.82
CA MET A 214 9.51 -2.52 -4.45
C MET A 214 8.29 -1.64 -4.67
N GLN A 215 8.06 -0.70 -3.76
CA GLN A 215 6.95 0.26 -3.83
C GLN A 215 7.42 1.68 -3.49
N ARG A 216 6.83 2.69 -4.13
CA ARG A 216 7.00 4.10 -3.77
C ARG A 216 5.71 4.88 -3.95
N ALA A 217 5.53 5.94 -3.19
CA ALA A 217 4.44 6.88 -3.38
C ALA A 217 4.89 8.05 -4.26
N LEU A 218 4.05 8.45 -5.20
CA LEU A 218 4.14 9.71 -5.94
C LEU A 218 2.94 10.56 -5.54
N LEU A 219 3.16 11.60 -4.76
CA LEU A 219 2.08 12.46 -4.25
C LEU A 219 2.00 13.74 -5.07
N LYS A 220 0.77 14.14 -5.41
CA LYS A 220 0.49 15.38 -6.13
C LYS A 220 0.23 16.50 -5.12
N GLY A 221 1.10 17.49 -5.10
CA GLY A 221 1.05 18.62 -4.16
C GLY A 221 0.87 19.97 -4.87
N GLU A 222 0.26 20.94 -4.19
CA GLU A 222 0.08 22.30 -4.72
C GLU A 222 1.41 23.04 -4.93
N LYS A 223 2.41 22.71 -4.11
CA LYS A 223 3.77 23.28 -4.18
C LYS A 223 4.73 22.45 -5.03
N GLY A 224 4.20 21.44 -5.74
CA GLY A 224 4.98 20.48 -6.51
C GLY A 224 4.73 19.03 -6.07
N ASP A 225 5.06 18.11 -6.97
CA ASP A 225 4.92 16.68 -6.73
C ASP A 225 6.01 16.17 -5.78
N ILE A 226 5.64 15.26 -4.88
CA ILE A 226 6.55 14.62 -3.94
C ILE A 226 6.81 13.20 -4.44
N ILE A 227 8.07 12.95 -4.78
CA ILE A 227 8.54 11.62 -5.21
C ILE A 227 9.12 10.92 -3.98
N GLY A 228 8.39 9.92 -3.48
CA GLY A 228 8.84 9.08 -2.39
C GLY A 228 10.01 8.17 -2.79
N ARG A 229 10.79 7.76 -1.80
CA ARG A 229 11.84 6.75 -1.94
C ARG A 229 11.23 5.39 -2.24
N TRP A 230 11.99 4.54 -2.93
CA TRP A 230 11.63 3.13 -3.05
C TRP A 230 11.74 2.44 -1.69
N VAL A 231 10.78 1.57 -1.43
CA VAL A 231 10.68 0.74 -0.24
C VAL A 231 10.60 -0.71 -0.66
N ILE A 232 11.36 -1.58 -0.03
CA ILE A 232 11.29 -3.03 -0.22
C ILE A 232 10.16 -3.58 0.66
N THR A 233 9.16 -4.18 0.04
CA THR A 233 7.92 -4.62 0.72
C THR A 233 7.78 -6.13 0.77
N SER A 234 8.48 -6.84 -0.11
CA SER A 234 8.50 -8.29 -0.15
C SER A 234 9.83 -8.79 -0.65
N LEU A 235 10.28 -9.91 -0.10
CA LEU A 235 11.42 -10.70 -0.55
C LEU A 235 10.95 -12.15 -0.59
N LYS A 236 10.89 -12.73 -1.79
CA LYS A 236 10.53 -14.14 -1.99
C LYS A 236 11.71 -14.88 -2.60
N ASP A 237 12.07 -16.01 -2.02
CA ASP A 237 13.05 -16.91 -2.61
C ASP A 237 12.33 -17.94 -3.49
N ALA A 238 12.67 -17.99 -4.77
CA ALA A 238 12.10 -18.95 -5.71
C ALA A 238 12.53 -20.40 -5.41
N ALA A 239 13.63 -20.59 -4.68
CA ALA A 239 14.13 -21.90 -4.26
C ALA A 239 13.54 -22.37 -2.91
N ALA A 240 12.85 -21.50 -2.16
CA ALA A 240 12.25 -21.89 -0.89
C ALA A 240 11.00 -22.77 -1.15
N PRO A 241 10.88 -23.96 -0.53
CA PRO A 241 9.68 -24.76 -0.64
C PRO A 241 8.47 -23.95 -0.18
N ALA A 242 7.37 -24.01 -0.94
CA ALA A 242 6.12 -23.32 -0.64
C ALA A 242 5.54 -23.84 0.70
N GLY A 243 5.98 -23.28 1.83
CA GLY A 243 5.60 -23.86 3.12
C GLY A 243 6.43 -23.45 4.32
N THR A 244 6.84 -22.19 4.45
CA THR A 244 7.21 -21.67 5.77
C THR A 244 6.57 -20.32 5.97
N LYS A 245 5.39 -20.32 6.61
CA LYS A 245 4.80 -19.12 7.18
C LYS A 245 5.80 -18.54 8.18
N THR A 246 6.42 -17.42 7.84
CA THR A 246 7.07 -16.55 8.83
C THR A 246 5.97 -16.00 9.73
N SER A 247 5.88 -16.54 10.94
CA SER A 247 5.22 -15.89 12.07
C SER A 247 6.16 -14.87 12.70
#